data_AF-A0A9P9I8M0-F1
#
_entry.id   AF-A0A9P9I8M0-F1
#
_cell.length_a   1.000
_cell.length_b   1.000
_cell.length_c   1.000
_cell.angle_alpha   90.00
_cell.angle_beta   90.00
_cell.angle_gamma   90.00
#
_symmetry.space_group_name_H-M   'P 1'
#
loop_
_entity.id
_entity.type
_entity.pdbx_description
1 polymer ?
#
loop_
_entity_poly.entity_id
_entity_poly.type
_entity_poly.pdbx_seq_one_letter_code
_entity_poly.pdbx_strand_id
1 'polypeptide(L)'
;MSKPLPLTLILAATPSLGIGRAGGLPWPSLRTEMGYFARVTKRVPVSTGSEGSGTANGKRLINAVVMGRKTWDSIPEKFRPLKGRLNVVITRDVKGFLSREGKREVTRDEGPIVAGSLEDALEILRGINNPSPASATSSTQKADDGRDSIPSDVRINHTFITGGSTLYTSALSLPQTVRILLTEIKTEYECDTFFGLDLGSEEAKRCGWRKRDVGAVREWTGEEKEGNVVVEGGVEEKGVRFEFGMWEREVEGV
;
A
#
# COMPACT_ATOMS: atom_id res chain seq x y z
N MET A 1 3.58 -18.62 -17.10
CA MET A 1 3.25 -18.06 -15.76
C MET A 1 2.89 -16.59 -15.94
N SER A 2 1.80 -16.10 -15.34
CA SER A 2 1.44 -14.68 -15.41
C SER A 2 2.50 -13.81 -14.71
N LYS A 3 2.83 -12.64 -15.27
CA LYS A 3 3.79 -11.70 -14.67
C LYS A 3 3.39 -11.37 -13.23
N PRO A 4 4.31 -11.41 -12.24
CA PRO A 4 3.97 -11.07 -10.85
C PRO A 4 3.52 -9.61 -10.74
N LEU A 5 2.60 -9.33 -9.81
CA LEU A 5 2.18 -7.96 -9.49
C LEU A 5 3.37 -7.18 -8.89
N PRO A 6 3.79 -6.05 -9.48
CA PRO A 6 4.81 -5.20 -8.88
C PRO A 6 4.30 -4.62 -7.55
N LEU A 7 5.15 -4.67 -6.51
CA LEU A 7 4.84 -4.13 -5.19
C LEU A 7 5.53 -2.79 -4.98
N THR A 8 4.78 -1.88 -4.38
CA THR A 8 5.28 -0.59 -3.92
C THR A 8 5.11 -0.51 -2.41
N LEU A 9 6.18 -0.34 -1.65
CA LEU A 9 6.08 0.02 -0.24
C LEU A 9 5.79 1.52 -0.15
N ILE A 10 4.96 1.93 0.79
CA ILE A 10 4.77 3.34 1.13
C ILE A 10 4.82 3.50 2.65
N LEU A 11 5.66 4.41 3.13
CA LEU A 11 5.91 4.63 4.55
C LEU A 11 6.51 6.02 4.81
N ALA A 12 6.48 6.43 6.08
CA ALA A 12 7.25 7.56 6.58
C ALA A 12 8.20 7.06 7.68
N ALA A 13 9.41 7.61 7.77
CA ALA A 13 10.39 7.19 8.77
C ALA A 13 11.27 8.34 9.26
N THR A 14 11.74 8.26 10.51
CA THR A 14 12.75 9.16 11.10
C THR A 14 14.15 8.91 10.51
N PRO A 15 15.17 9.75 10.80
CA PRO A 15 16.54 9.51 10.33
C PRO A 15 17.09 8.15 10.78
N SER A 16 16.73 7.69 11.98
CA SER A 16 17.08 6.34 12.48
C SER A 16 16.14 5.23 12.00
N LEU A 17 15.36 5.47 10.92
CA LEU A 17 14.40 4.55 10.33
C LEU A 17 13.23 4.16 11.26
N GLY A 18 12.92 5.00 12.26
CA GLY A 18 11.79 4.79 13.16
C GLY A 18 10.46 5.05 12.45
N ILE A 19 9.50 4.12 12.56
CA ILE A 19 8.20 4.20 11.87
C ILE A 19 6.98 4.12 12.81
N GLY A 20 7.21 3.85 14.09
CA GLY A 20 6.14 3.60 15.03
C GLY A 20 6.58 3.66 16.49
N ARG A 21 5.64 4.06 17.35
CA ARG A 21 5.78 4.01 18.80
C ARG A 21 4.43 3.66 19.42
N ALA A 22 4.40 2.66 20.29
CA ALA A 22 3.20 2.24 21.04
C ALA A 22 1.95 2.03 20.17
N GLY A 23 2.14 1.53 18.94
CA GLY A 23 1.05 1.29 17.98
C GLY A 23 0.57 2.52 17.19
N GLY A 24 1.14 3.71 17.41
CA GLY A 24 0.85 4.93 16.66
C GLY A 24 2.07 5.46 15.88
N LEU A 25 1.88 6.61 15.24
CA LEU A 25 2.97 7.37 14.61
C LEU A 25 3.72 8.18 15.68
N PRO A 26 5.07 8.21 15.68
CA PRO A 26 5.88 8.89 16.71
C PRO A 26 5.81 10.43 16.68
N TRP A 27 5.44 11.01 15.54
CA TRP A 27 5.41 12.46 15.30
C TRP A 27 3.99 13.04 15.44
N PRO A 28 3.85 14.37 15.59
CA PRO A 28 2.55 15.04 15.54
C PRO A 28 1.78 14.70 14.27
N SER A 29 0.44 14.81 14.29
CA SER A 29 -0.37 14.58 13.07
C SER A 29 0.02 15.55 11.95
N LEU A 30 0.70 15.04 10.91
CA LEU A 30 1.10 15.79 9.72
C LEU A 30 0.05 15.57 8.63
N ARG A 31 -0.87 16.53 8.45
CA ARG A 31 -1.99 16.41 7.52
C ARG A 31 -1.52 16.40 6.06
N THR A 32 -0.44 17.10 5.77
CA THR A 32 0.17 17.14 4.44
C THR A 32 0.70 15.76 4.04
N GLU A 33 1.42 15.10 4.94
CA GLU A 33 1.94 13.74 4.74
C GLU A 33 0.80 12.72 4.60
N MET A 34 -0.18 12.75 5.52
CA MET A 34 -1.33 11.85 5.45
C MET A 34 -2.17 12.09 4.18
N GLY A 35 -2.28 13.35 3.75
CA GLY A 35 -2.93 13.72 2.50
C GLY A 35 -2.20 13.18 1.27
N TYR A 36 -0.87 13.23 1.26
CA TYR A 36 -0.04 12.61 0.23
C TYR A 36 -0.27 11.09 0.19
N PHE A 37 -0.16 10.40 1.33
CA PHE A 37 -0.44 8.96 1.42
C PHE A 37 -1.83 8.62 0.83
N ALA A 38 -2.86 9.37 1.22
CA ALA A 38 -4.22 9.14 0.75
C ALA A 38 -4.37 9.36 -0.76
N ARG A 39 -3.79 10.44 -1.31
CA ARG A 39 -3.85 10.72 -2.76
C ARG A 39 -3.11 9.66 -3.56
N VAL A 40 -1.85 9.36 -3.21
CA VAL A 40 -1.01 8.42 -3.96
C VAL A 40 -1.57 7.01 -3.93
N THR A 41 -1.99 6.52 -2.76
CA THR A 41 -2.56 5.17 -2.67
C THR A 41 -3.92 5.05 -3.33
N LYS A 42 -4.67 6.15 -3.52
CA LYS A 42 -6.00 6.14 -4.16
C LYS A 42 -5.96 6.39 -5.68
N ARG A 43 -5.01 7.19 -6.16
CA ARG A 43 -4.97 7.66 -7.55
C ARG A 43 -4.77 6.50 -8.53
N VAL A 44 -5.60 6.47 -9.56
CA VAL A 44 -5.49 5.57 -10.72
C VAL A 44 -5.47 6.40 -12.00
N PRO A 45 -4.87 5.90 -13.09
CA PRO A 45 -4.92 6.58 -14.38
C PRO A 45 -6.37 6.86 -14.81
N VAL A 46 -6.66 8.07 -15.26
CA VAL A 46 -8.00 8.45 -15.73
C VAL A 46 -8.16 8.00 -17.18
N SER A 47 -9.23 7.25 -17.49
CA SER A 47 -9.65 7.05 -18.88
C SER A 47 -10.20 8.36 -19.41
N THR A 48 -9.75 8.82 -20.58
CA THR A 48 -10.29 10.00 -21.26
C THR A 48 -11.83 9.90 -21.33
N GLY A 49 -12.55 10.73 -20.55
CA GLY A 49 -14.01 10.87 -20.65
C GLY A 49 -14.85 10.58 -19.41
N SER A 50 -14.29 10.20 -18.26
CA SER A 50 -15.07 10.14 -17.00
C SER A 50 -14.22 10.55 -15.81
N GLU A 51 -14.63 11.62 -15.14
CA GLU A 51 -13.97 12.11 -13.93
C GLU A 51 -14.02 11.05 -12.83
N GLY A 52 -12.85 10.60 -12.37
CA GLY A 52 -12.69 9.92 -11.08
C GLY A 52 -12.69 8.39 -11.08
N SER A 53 -12.80 7.71 -12.23
CA SER A 53 -12.67 6.24 -12.27
C SER A 53 -12.02 5.79 -13.57
N GLY A 54 -10.73 5.42 -13.49
CA GLY A 54 -10.06 4.72 -14.57
C GLY A 54 -10.79 3.42 -14.88
N THR A 55 -10.96 3.10 -16.16
CA THR A 55 -11.47 1.83 -16.64
C THR A 55 -10.45 1.18 -17.56
N ALA A 56 -10.31 -0.14 -17.45
CA ALA A 56 -9.48 -0.94 -18.32
C ALA A 56 -10.21 -2.25 -18.65
N ASN A 57 -10.43 -2.53 -19.94
CA ASN A 57 -11.17 -3.69 -20.43
C ASN A 57 -12.57 -3.84 -19.79
N GLY A 58 -13.29 -2.73 -19.63
CA GLY A 58 -14.64 -2.73 -19.03
C GLY A 58 -14.68 -2.90 -17.50
N LYS A 59 -13.51 -2.99 -16.84
CA LYS A 59 -13.39 -3.06 -15.37
C LYS A 59 -12.90 -1.74 -14.79
N ARG A 60 -13.35 -1.40 -13.59
CA ARG A 60 -12.88 -0.23 -12.82
C ARG A 60 -11.47 -0.49 -12.29
N LEU A 61 -10.55 0.44 -12.50
CA LEU A 61 -9.23 0.40 -11.90
C LEU A 61 -9.29 0.79 -10.43
N ILE A 62 -8.61 0.01 -9.59
CA ILE A 62 -8.43 0.30 -8.18
C ILE A 62 -7.02 -0.07 -7.73
N ASN A 63 -6.46 0.66 -6.77
CA ASN A 63 -5.24 0.24 -6.10
C ASN A 63 -5.58 -0.64 -4.88
N ALA A 64 -4.71 -1.61 -4.60
CA ALA A 64 -4.78 -2.40 -3.38
C ALA A 64 -3.85 -1.81 -2.31
N VAL A 65 -4.31 -1.82 -1.05
CA VAL A 65 -3.49 -1.52 0.13
C VAL A 65 -3.45 -2.75 1.02
N VAL A 66 -2.26 -3.32 1.17
CA VAL A 66 -1.99 -4.51 1.99
C VAL A 66 -1.33 -4.05 3.28
N MET A 67 -1.88 -4.51 4.41
CA MET A 67 -1.36 -4.16 5.73
C MET A 67 -1.47 -5.32 6.72
N GLY A 68 -0.62 -5.32 7.74
CA GLY A 68 -0.73 -6.25 8.86
C GLY A 68 -1.86 -5.84 9.82
N ARG A 69 -2.41 -6.81 10.56
CA ARG A 69 -3.48 -6.59 11.54
C ARG A 69 -3.22 -5.43 12.52
N LYS A 70 -2.01 -5.30 13.06
CA LYS A 70 -1.70 -4.21 14.00
C LYS A 70 -1.80 -2.82 13.36
N THR A 71 -1.44 -2.69 12.09
CA THR A 71 -1.60 -1.45 11.32
C THR A 71 -3.07 -1.17 11.03
N TRP A 72 -3.85 -2.20 10.72
CA TRP A 72 -5.30 -2.06 10.60
C TRP A 72 -5.96 -1.54 11.89
N ASP A 73 -5.55 -2.09 13.04
CA ASP A 73 -6.08 -1.71 14.35
C ASP A 73 -5.66 -0.30 14.79
N SER A 74 -4.54 0.23 14.29
CA SER A 74 -4.09 1.59 14.63
C SER A 74 -4.80 2.69 13.84
N ILE A 75 -5.49 2.33 12.75
CA ILE A 75 -6.29 3.27 11.95
C ILE A 75 -7.62 3.52 12.69
N PRO A 76 -7.99 4.77 13.01
CA PRO A 76 -9.25 5.07 13.67
C PRO A 76 -10.45 4.51 12.88
N GLU A 77 -11.45 3.98 13.59
CA GLU A 77 -12.54 3.21 12.96
C GLU A 77 -13.28 3.94 11.84
N LYS A 78 -13.45 5.26 11.96
CA LYS A 78 -14.10 6.11 10.95
C LYS A 78 -13.32 6.23 9.63
N PHE A 79 -12.04 5.84 9.63
CA PHE A 79 -11.15 5.88 8.48
C PHE A 79 -10.84 4.49 7.91
N ARG A 80 -11.35 3.39 8.52
CA ARG A 80 -11.22 2.02 8.01
C ARG A 80 -12.59 1.49 7.50
N PRO A 81 -12.65 0.87 6.31
CA PRO A 81 -11.56 0.70 5.35
C PRO A 81 -11.08 2.02 4.75
N LEU A 82 -9.84 2.03 4.25
CA LEU A 82 -9.28 3.17 3.53
C LEU A 82 -10.03 3.35 2.21
N LYS A 83 -11.00 4.28 2.18
CA LYS A 83 -11.94 4.47 1.07
C LYS A 83 -11.27 4.61 -0.30
N GLY A 84 -11.90 4.04 -1.32
CA GLY A 84 -11.46 4.10 -2.73
C GLY A 84 -10.23 3.24 -3.04
N ARG A 85 -9.92 2.29 -2.16
CA ARG A 85 -8.84 1.30 -2.29
C ARG A 85 -9.37 -0.06 -1.86
N LEU A 86 -8.84 -1.11 -2.49
CA LEU A 86 -9.11 -2.47 -2.04
C LEU A 86 -8.22 -2.76 -0.81
N ASN A 87 -8.83 -2.90 0.35
CA ASN A 87 -8.10 -3.09 1.61
C ASN A 87 -7.87 -4.58 1.87
N VAL A 88 -6.62 -4.98 2.09
CA VAL A 88 -6.25 -6.35 2.43
C VAL A 88 -5.53 -6.38 3.78
N VAL A 89 -6.05 -7.16 4.72
CA VAL A 89 -5.49 -7.32 6.06
C VAL A 89 -4.88 -8.70 6.21
N ILE A 90 -3.59 -8.75 6.58
CA ILE A 90 -2.88 -9.98 6.86
C ILE A 90 -2.95 -10.30 8.36
N THR A 91 -3.46 -11.49 8.67
CA THR A 91 -3.57 -12.01 10.03
C THR A 91 -3.51 -13.53 10.03
N ARG A 92 -2.81 -14.11 11.02
CA ARG A 92 -2.81 -15.57 11.25
C ARG A 92 -4.14 -16.06 11.84
N ASP A 93 -4.85 -15.17 12.55
CA ASP A 93 -6.17 -15.44 13.14
C ASP A 93 -7.27 -14.89 12.22
N VAL A 94 -7.52 -15.59 11.10
CA VAL A 94 -8.51 -15.17 10.10
C VAL A 94 -9.93 -15.22 10.68
N LYS A 95 -10.31 -16.34 11.30
CA LYS A 95 -11.65 -16.54 11.86
C LYS A 95 -11.96 -15.58 13.00
N GLY A 96 -11.03 -15.40 13.94
CA GLY A 96 -11.20 -14.47 15.05
C GLY A 96 -11.18 -13.01 14.61
N PHE A 97 -10.46 -12.66 13.54
CA PHE A 97 -10.54 -11.33 12.95
C PHE A 97 -11.91 -11.07 12.30
N LEU A 98 -12.38 -11.96 11.42
CA LEU A 98 -13.69 -11.83 10.75
C LEU A 98 -14.85 -11.76 11.75
N SER A 99 -14.76 -12.52 12.85
CA SER A 99 -15.77 -12.49 13.91
C SER A 99 -15.84 -11.14 14.63
N ARG A 100 -14.70 -10.44 14.80
CA ARG A 100 -14.62 -9.13 15.48
C ARG A 100 -15.00 -7.96 14.58
N GLU A 101 -14.59 -7.98 13.32
CA GLU A 101 -14.89 -6.88 12.38
C GLU A 101 -16.36 -6.86 11.93
N GLY A 102 -17.10 -7.94 12.25
CA GLY A 102 -18.41 -8.25 11.71
C GLY A 102 -18.27 -8.81 10.28
N LYS A 103 -19.28 -9.55 9.80
CA LYS A 103 -19.37 -9.96 8.39
C LYS A 103 -19.62 -8.72 7.52
N ARG A 104 -18.60 -7.87 7.35
CA ARG A 104 -18.61 -6.81 6.36
C ARG A 104 -18.43 -7.50 5.02
N GLU A 105 -19.54 -7.66 4.31
CA GLU A 105 -19.48 -7.93 2.87
C GLU A 105 -18.54 -6.87 2.27
N VAL A 106 -17.63 -7.29 1.40
CA VAL A 106 -16.72 -6.34 0.77
C VAL A 106 -17.61 -5.41 -0.06
N THR A 107 -17.39 -4.13 0.26
CA THR A 107 -18.22 -2.95 0.02
C THR A 107 -19.28 -2.74 1.13
N ARG A 108 -19.16 -1.71 1.98
CA ARG A 108 -19.12 -0.27 1.63
C ARG A 108 -17.78 0.46 1.82
N ASP A 109 -16.71 0.01 1.14
CA ASP A 109 -15.91 0.83 0.19
C ASP A 109 -14.36 0.64 0.27
N GLU A 110 -13.69 -0.53 0.24
CA GLU A 110 -14.01 -1.88 -0.23
C GLU A 110 -13.02 -2.85 0.48
N GLY A 111 -13.43 -3.39 1.62
CA GLY A 111 -12.64 -4.31 2.43
C GLY A 111 -13.04 -4.28 3.91
N PRO A 112 -12.33 -5.04 4.78
CA PRO A 112 -11.08 -5.75 4.45
C PRO A 112 -11.32 -7.13 3.83
N ILE A 113 -10.58 -7.44 2.76
CA ILE A 113 -10.26 -8.82 2.41
C ILE A 113 -9.24 -9.32 3.45
N VAL A 114 -9.41 -10.54 3.95
CA VAL A 114 -8.53 -11.10 4.98
C VAL A 114 -7.67 -12.20 4.37
N ALA A 115 -6.37 -12.15 4.62
CA ALA A 115 -5.40 -13.14 4.14
C ALA A 115 -4.56 -13.69 5.31
N GLY A 116 -4.19 -14.98 5.23
CA GLY A 116 -3.35 -15.65 6.22
C GLY A 116 -1.88 -15.23 6.15
N SER A 117 -1.42 -14.84 4.97
CA SER A 117 -0.04 -14.51 4.63
C SER A 117 0.04 -13.44 3.54
N LEU A 118 1.26 -12.94 3.27
CA LEU A 118 1.50 -12.04 2.15
C LEU A 118 1.32 -12.79 0.81
N GLU A 119 1.74 -14.05 0.76
CA GLU A 119 1.60 -14.93 -0.39
C GLU A 119 0.13 -15.11 -0.76
N ASP A 120 -0.73 -15.42 0.22
CA ASP A 120 -2.18 -15.56 0.01
C ASP A 120 -2.80 -14.26 -0.48
N ALA A 121 -2.42 -13.12 0.11
CA ALA A 121 -2.90 -11.80 -0.30
C ALA A 121 -2.56 -11.52 -1.78
N LEU A 122 -1.34 -11.84 -2.19
CA LEU A 122 -0.88 -11.65 -3.57
C LEU A 122 -1.56 -12.61 -4.53
N GLU A 123 -1.86 -13.85 -4.13
CA GLU A 123 -2.63 -14.79 -4.94
C GLU A 123 -4.06 -14.29 -5.17
N ILE A 124 -4.73 -13.79 -4.13
CA ILE A 124 -6.06 -13.17 -4.25
C ILE A 124 -6.03 -12.00 -5.23
N LEU A 125 -5.09 -11.06 -5.06
CA LEU A 125 -4.97 -9.88 -5.93
C LEU A 125 -4.64 -10.26 -7.39
N ARG A 126 -3.85 -11.32 -7.62
CA ARG A 126 -3.58 -11.86 -8.96
C ARG A 126 -4.85 -12.47 -9.57
N GLY A 127 -5.65 -13.17 -8.78
CA GLY A 127 -6.93 -13.74 -9.21
C GLY A 127 -7.92 -12.68 -9.68
N ILE A 128 -7.96 -11.50 -9.04
CA ILE A 128 -8.77 -10.35 -9.48
C ILE A 128 -8.37 -9.88 -10.89
N ASN A 129 -7.07 -9.81 -11.15
CA ASN A 129 -6.54 -9.37 -12.46
C ASN A 129 -6.66 -10.44 -13.55
N ASN A 130 -6.63 -11.72 -13.17
CA ASN A 130 -6.67 -12.86 -14.09
C ASN A 130 -7.75 -13.86 -13.63
N PRO A 131 -9.05 -13.51 -13.76
CA PRO A 131 -10.12 -14.41 -13.35
C PRO A 131 -10.09 -15.66 -14.23
N SER A 132 -9.94 -16.84 -13.61
CA SER A 132 -10.03 -18.10 -14.33
C SER A 132 -11.48 -18.33 -14.81
N PRO A 133 -11.70 -18.78 -16.05
CA PRO A 133 -13.04 -19.10 -16.56
C PRO A 133 -13.77 -20.16 -15.72
N ALA A 134 -13.04 -20.97 -14.94
CA ALA A 134 -13.62 -21.97 -14.04
C ALA A 134 -14.26 -21.39 -12.76
N SER A 135 -14.01 -20.12 -12.41
CA SER A 135 -14.63 -19.49 -11.23
C SER A 135 -16.05 -18.97 -11.46
N ALA A 136 -16.54 -18.97 -12.71
CA ALA A 136 -17.91 -18.57 -13.03
C ALA A 136 -18.97 -19.65 -12.73
N THR A 137 -18.55 -20.88 -12.40
CA THR A 137 -19.44 -22.03 -12.13
C THR A 137 -18.95 -22.83 -10.92
N SER A 138 -19.22 -22.36 -9.70
CA SER A 138 -19.33 -23.25 -8.53
C SER A 138 -20.06 -22.58 -7.36
N SER A 139 -21.39 -22.50 -7.49
CA SER A 139 -22.30 -22.35 -6.36
C SER A 139 -22.43 -23.67 -5.59
N THR A 140 -21.34 -24.27 -5.07
CA THR A 140 -21.46 -25.47 -4.20
C THR A 140 -20.20 -25.75 -3.38
N GLN A 141 -19.84 -24.86 -2.46
CA GLN A 141 -19.24 -25.13 -1.13
C GLN A 141 -18.89 -23.77 -0.50
N LYS A 142 -19.71 -23.30 0.44
CA LYS A 142 -19.47 -22.05 1.17
C LYS A 142 -18.27 -22.24 2.10
N ALA A 143 -17.08 -21.86 1.65
CA ALA A 143 -15.95 -21.69 2.55
C ALA A 143 -16.17 -20.39 3.35
N ASP A 144 -16.23 -20.50 4.68
CA ASP A 144 -16.31 -19.39 5.63
C ASP A 144 -14.96 -18.62 5.73
N ASP A 145 -14.25 -18.49 4.62
CA ASP A 145 -12.89 -17.92 4.53
C ASP A 145 -12.87 -16.46 4.05
N GLY A 146 -14.05 -15.86 3.84
CA GLY A 146 -14.21 -14.47 3.43
C GLY A 146 -13.93 -14.20 1.95
N ARG A 147 -13.61 -15.21 1.12
CA ARG A 147 -13.32 -15.03 -0.32
C ARG A 147 -14.55 -14.71 -1.18
N ASP A 148 -15.75 -15.00 -0.68
CA ASP A 148 -17.04 -14.70 -1.34
C ASP A 148 -17.33 -13.20 -1.56
N SER A 149 -16.41 -12.33 -1.15
CA SER A 149 -16.55 -10.88 -1.11
C SER A 149 -15.66 -10.16 -2.14
N ILE A 150 -14.86 -10.86 -2.94
CA ILE A 150 -13.97 -10.20 -3.89
C ILE A 150 -14.77 -9.47 -5.01
N PRO A 151 -14.58 -8.15 -5.24
CA PRO A 151 -15.34 -7.43 -6.27
C PRO A 151 -14.97 -7.96 -7.66
N SER A 152 -15.97 -8.32 -8.47
CA SER A 152 -15.77 -8.85 -9.82
C SER A 152 -15.54 -7.76 -10.88
N ASP A 153 -16.00 -6.54 -10.60
CA ASP A 153 -16.01 -5.37 -11.48
C ASP A 153 -14.69 -4.58 -11.46
N VAL A 154 -13.73 -4.97 -10.63
CA VAL A 154 -12.47 -4.24 -10.46
C VAL A 154 -11.26 -4.94 -11.08
N ARG A 155 -10.25 -4.13 -11.39
CA ARG A 155 -8.91 -4.56 -11.78
C ARG A 155 -7.88 -3.79 -10.96
N ILE A 156 -6.91 -4.51 -10.41
CA ILE A 156 -5.83 -3.95 -9.61
C ILE A 156 -4.84 -3.22 -10.51
N ASN A 157 -4.67 -1.93 -10.25
CA ASN A 157 -3.71 -1.05 -10.91
C ASN A 157 -2.33 -1.10 -10.23
N HIS A 158 -2.24 -0.67 -8.96
CA HIS A 158 -1.04 -0.80 -8.13
C HIS A 158 -1.33 -1.57 -6.85
N THR A 159 -0.30 -2.25 -6.33
CA THR A 159 -0.34 -2.94 -5.03
C THR A 159 0.61 -2.24 -4.06
N PHE A 160 0.05 -1.60 -3.04
CA PHE A 160 0.79 -0.90 -2.00
C PHE A 160 0.92 -1.77 -0.76
N ILE A 161 2.14 -1.94 -0.26
CA ILE A 161 2.40 -2.45 1.08
C ILE A 161 2.49 -1.24 2.02
N THR A 162 1.61 -1.19 3.01
CA THR A 162 1.42 -0.02 3.90
C THR A 162 1.82 -0.31 5.35
N GLY A 163 2.54 -1.42 5.57
CA GLY A 163 3.18 -1.78 6.82
C GLY A 163 2.38 -2.77 7.68
N GLY A 164 2.79 -3.03 8.93
CA GLY A 164 3.95 -2.46 9.62
C GLY A 164 5.28 -3.19 9.34
N SER A 165 6.27 -2.97 10.23
CA SER A 165 7.65 -3.46 10.09
C SER A 165 7.75 -4.92 9.61
N THR A 166 7.06 -5.86 10.27
CA THR A 166 7.08 -7.28 9.87
C THR A 166 6.64 -7.50 8.43
N LEU A 167 5.58 -6.81 7.98
CA LEU A 167 5.09 -6.94 6.61
C LEU A 167 6.04 -6.27 5.61
N TYR A 168 6.64 -5.14 5.97
CA TYR A 168 7.68 -4.52 5.16
C TYR A 168 8.87 -5.46 4.98
N THR A 169 9.36 -6.10 6.05
CA THR A 169 10.44 -7.09 5.98
C THR A 169 10.10 -8.24 5.03
N SER A 170 8.91 -8.83 5.17
CA SER A 170 8.45 -9.90 4.26
C SER A 170 8.32 -9.44 2.81
N ALA A 171 7.85 -8.21 2.57
CA ALA A 171 7.73 -7.66 1.22
C ALA A 171 9.10 -7.40 0.59
N LEU A 172 10.08 -6.90 1.35
CA LEU A 172 11.43 -6.60 0.85
C LEU A 172 12.17 -7.85 0.34
N SER A 173 11.89 -9.04 0.90
CA SER A 173 12.44 -10.30 0.41
C SER A 173 11.86 -10.77 -0.93
N LEU A 174 10.78 -10.16 -1.41
CA LEU A 174 10.16 -10.54 -2.69
C LEU A 174 10.83 -9.82 -3.88
N PRO A 175 11.18 -10.52 -4.96
CA PRO A 175 11.81 -9.91 -6.15
C PRO A 175 10.88 -8.90 -6.85
N GLN A 176 9.56 -9.10 -6.76
CA GLN A 176 8.57 -8.19 -7.33
C GLN A 176 8.35 -6.89 -6.53
N THR A 177 9.06 -6.71 -5.41
CA THR A 177 9.11 -5.41 -4.71
C THR A 177 10.08 -4.48 -5.42
N VAL A 178 9.51 -3.59 -6.23
CA VAL A 178 10.30 -2.77 -7.17
C VAL A 178 10.38 -1.31 -6.77
N ARG A 179 9.56 -0.87 -5.80
CA ARG A 179 9.46 0.54 -5.42
C ARG A 179 9.25 0.73 -3.93
N ILE A 180 9.86 1.78 -3.38
CA ILE A 180 9.61 2.30 -2.04
C ILE A 180 9.34 3.80 -2.16
N LEU A 181 8.19 4.24 -1.67
CA LEU A 181 7.85 5.64 -1.45
C LEU A 181 8.08 5.94 0.02
N LEU A 182 9.15 6.66 0.32
CA LEU A 182 9.54 6.98 1.67
C LEU A 182 9.40 8.48 1.90
N THR A 183 8.54 8.85 2.85
CA THR A 183 8.56 10.18 3.45
C THR A 183 9.68 10.21 4.49
N GLU A 184 10.75 10.94 4.21
CA GLU A 184 11.87 11.14 5.12
C GLU A 184 11.53 12.23 6.15
N ILE A 185 11.17 11.85 7.38
CA ILE A 185 11.04 12.78 8.51
C ILE A 185 12.45 13.20 8.94
N LYS A 186 12.72 14.50 8.99
CA LYS A 186 14.06 15.03 9.31
C LYS A 186 14.31 15.17 10.81
N THR A 187 13.25 15.13 11.62
CA THR A 187 13.33 15.17 13.09
C THR A 187 13.38 13.75 13.64
N GLU A 188 14.25 13.51 14.63
CA GLU A 188 14.28 12.23 15.34
C GLU A 188 13.15 12.14 16.37
N TYR A 189 12.58 10.95 16.51
CA TYR A 189 11.59 10.63 17.52
C TYR A 189 11.94 9.29 18.15
N GLU A 190 11.71 9.15 19.45
CA GLU A 190 11.85 7.85 20.09
C GLU A 190 10.83 6.86 19.50
N CYS A 191 11.31 5.71 19.04
CA CYS A 191 10.54 4.70 18.33
C CYS A 191 10.78 3.31 18.94
N ASP A 192 9.79 2.43 18.84
CA ASP A 192 9.90 1.00 19.20
C ASP A 192 9.78 0.07 17.98
N THR A 193 9.45 0.65 16.82
CA THR A 193 9.23 -0.06 15.57
C THR A 193 10.01 0.64 14.47
N PHE A 194 10.81 -0.12 13.71
CA PHE A 194 11.76 0.40 12.72
C PHE A 194 11.55 -0.26 11.35
N PHE A 195 11.86 0.49 10.29
CA PHE A 195 11.98 -0.03 8.93
C PHE A 195 13.33 -0.74 8.76
N GLY A 196 13.31 -1.91 8.13
CA GLY A 196 14.45 -2.84 8.14
C GLY A 196 15.48 -2.64 7.01
N LEU A 197 15.41 -1.55 6.25
CA LEU A 197 16.33 -1.29 5.14
C LEU A 197 16.80 0.16 5.14
N ASP A 198 18.10 0.36 5.34
CA ASP A 198 18.75 1.64 5.07
C ASP A 198 19.02 1.78 3.57
N LEU A 199 18.24 2.63 2.90
CA LEU A 199 18.33 2.89 1.47
C LEU A 199 19.58 3.70 1.07
N GLY A 200 20.28 4.29 2.03
CA GLY A 200 21.58 4.94 1.82
C GLY A 200 22.76 3.99 1.87
N SER A 201 22.57 2.78 2.41
CA SER A 201 23.63 1.79 2.61
C SER A 201 24.20 1.24 1.30
N GLU A 202 25.47 0.82 1.34
CA GLU A 202 26.11 0.13 0.21
C GLU A 202 25.43 -1.20 -0.13
N GLU A 203 24.83 -1.87 0.86
CA GLU A 203 24.04 -3.07 0.63
C GLU A 203 22.79 -2.79 -0.20
N ALA A 204 22.00 -1.76 0.16
CA ALA A 204 20.83 -1.38 -0.62
C ALA A 204 21.20 -1.03 -2.06
N LYS A 205 22.30 -0.30 -2.26
CA LYS A 205 22.82 0.03 -3.60
C LYS A 205 23.22 -1.22 -4.38
N ARG A 206 23.90 -2.18 -3.73
CA ARG A 206 24.28 -3.48 -4.34
C ARG A 206 23.06 -4.30 -4.73
N CYS A 207 21.98 -4.21 -3.95
CA CYS A 207 20.69 -4.82 -4.25
C CYS A 207 19.88 -4.06 -5.31
N GLY A 208 20.46 -3.05 -5.97
CA GLY A 208 19.86 -2.35 -7.11
C GLY A 208 18.96 -1.16 -6.74
N TRP A 209 18.85 -0.79 -5.46
CA TRP A 209 18.04 0.38 -5.06
C TRP A 209 18.70 1.69 -5.49
N ARG A 210 17.92 2.57 -6.12
CA ARG A 210 18.34 3.91 -6.54
C ARG A 210 17.28 4.93 -6.16
N LYS A 211 17.70 6.05 -5.56
CA LYS A 211 16.82 7.20 -5.33
C LYS A 211 16.49 7.85 -6.67
N ARG A 212 15.21 8.17 -6.88
CA ARG A 212 14.72 8.87 -8.06
C ARG A 212 14.68 10.38 -7.80
N ASP A 213 14.80 11.17 -8.85
CA ASP A 213 14.69 12.62 -8.76
C ASP A 213 13.24 13.06 -8.50
N VAL A 214 13.07 14.29 -8.02
CA VAL A 214 11.76 14.85 -7.64
C VAL A 214 10.77 14.88 -8.82
N GLY A 215 11.24 15.02 -10.05
CA GLY A 215 10.41 14.96 -11.26
C GLY A 215 9.80 13.58 -11.44
N ALA A 216 10.63 12.54 -11.36
CA ALA A 216 10.17 11.15 -11.42
C ALA A 216 9.22 10.80 -10.26
N VAL A 217 9.43 11.34 -9.05
CA VAL A 217 8.46 11.18 -7.94
C VAL A 217 7.11 11.78 -8.31
N ARG A 218 7.08 13.02 -8.82
CA ARG A 218 5.83 13.70 -9.21
C ARG A 218 5.09 12.98 -10.32
N GLU A 219 5.80 12.57 -11.36
CA GLU A 219 5.24 11.85 -12.50
C GLU A 219 4.58 10.55 -12.05
N TRP A 220 5.32 9.71 -11.32
CA TRP A 220 4.81 8.41 -10.90
C TRP A 220 3.66 8.53 -9.90
N THR A 221 3.78 9.46 -8.94
CA THR A 221 2.75 9.67 -7.93
C THR A 221 1.54 10.40 -8.48
N GLY A 222 1.66 11.15 -9.58
CA GLY A 222 0.66 12.06 -10.14
C GLY A 222 0.55 13.42 -9.41
N GLU A 223 1.56 13.78 -8.61
CA GLU A 223 1.64 15.08 -7.90
C GLU A 223 2.26 16.17 -8.80
N GLU A 224 1.77 16.31 -10.04
CA GLU A 224 2.30 17.28 -11.03
C GLU A 224 1.57 18.62 -11.06
N LYS A 225 0.30 18.67 -10.61
CA LYS A 225 -0.56 19.86 -10.68
C LYS A 225 -0.59 20.68 -9.38
N GLU A 226 -1.15 21.90 -9.47
CA GLU A 226 -1.18 22.99 -8.46
C GLU A 226 -1.46 22.54 -7.00
N GLY A 227 -0.75 23.13 -6.03
CA GLY A 227 -0.81 22.75 -4.60
C GLY A 227 0.20 21.67 -4.17
N ASN A 228 1.26 21.48 -4.95
CA ASN A 228 2.22 20.39 -4.83
C ASN A 228 2.96 20.36 -3.48
N VAL A 229 2.97 19.19 -2.86
CA VAL A 229 3.69 18.91 -1.60
C VAL A 229 5.02 18.19 -1.86
N VAL A 230 5.20 17.61 -3.04
CA VAL A 230 6.45 16.98 -3.48
C VAL A 230 7.32 18.07 -4.10
N VAL A 231 8.11 18.74 -3.26
CA VAL A 231 8.98 19.84 -3.65
C VAL A 231 10.43 19.58 -3.22
N GLU A 232 11.36 20.18 -3.94
CA GLU A 232 12.77 20.13 -3.60
C GLU A 232 13.00 20.81 -2.23
N GLY A 233 13.74 20.16 -1.33
CA GLY A 233 13.93 20.60 0.06
C GLY A 233 12.77 20.28 1.02
N GLY A 234 11.67 19.70 0.52
CA GLY A 234 10.59 19.17 1.35
C GLY A 234 9.57 20.19 1.85
N VAL A 235 8.75 19.76 2.80
CA VAL A 235 7.69 20.55 3.43
C VAL A 235 7.94 20.63 4.93
N GLU A 236 7.53 21.73 5.54
CA GLU A 236 7.54 21.89 6.99
C GLU A 236 6.11 22.08 7.50
N GLU A 237 5.67 21.21 8.41
CA GLU A 237 4.36 21.29 9.06
C GLU A 237 4.53 21.10 10.56
N LYS A 238 3.97 22.01 11.37
CA LYS A 238 4.04 21.95 12.85
C LYS A 238 5.48 21.80 13.39
N GLY A 239 6.45 22.46 12.74
CA GLY A 239 7.87 22.39 13.11
C GLY A 239 8.57 21.09 12.75
N VAL A 240 7.91 20.21 11.97
CA VAL A 240 8.50 18.97 11.45
C VAL A 240 8.77 19.14 9.98
N ARG A 241 10.04 19.04 9.58
CA ARG A 241 10.44 19.00 8.17
C ARG A 241 10.43 17.57 7.67
N PHE A 242 9.90 17.36 6.47
CA PHE A 242 9.91 16.06 5.81
C PHE A 242 9.95 16.18 4.29
N GLU A 243 10.49 15.15 3.63
CA GLU A 243 10.66 15.10 2.18
C GLU A 243 10.03 13.83 1.61
N PHE A 244 9.29 13.95 0.51
CA PHE A 244 8.76 12.79 -0.21
C PHE A 244 9.80 12.27 -1.21
N GLY A 245 10.25 11.04 -1.01
CA GLY A 245 11.20 10.37 -1.89
C GLY A 245 10.63 9.09 -2.52
N MET A 246 11.23 8.69 -3.62
CA MET A 246 10.97 7.41 -4.28
C MET A 246 12.30 6.70 -4.56
N TRP A 247 12.35 5.41 -4.25
CA TRP A 247 13.43 4.52 -4.60
C TRP A 247 12.87 3.42 -5.46
N GLU A 248 13.61 3.08 -6.50
CA GLU A 248 13.28 1.96 -7.38
C GLU A 248 14.44 0.98 -7.38
N ARG A 249 14.09 -0.30 -7.43
CA ARG A 249 15.04 -1.38 -7.58
C ARG A 249 15.08 -1.78 -9.05
N GLU A 250 16.25 -1.68 -9.66
CA GLU A 250 16.49 -2.28 -10.96
C GLU A 250 16.39 -3.80 -10.80
N VAL A 251 15.37 -4.41 -11.43
CA VAL A 251 15.20 -5.86 -11.43
C VAL A 251 15.68 -6.36 -12.79
N GLU A 252 16.73 -7.18 -12.81
CA GLU A 252 17.11 -7.90 -14.02
C GLU A 252 15.96 -8.83 -14.43
N GLY A 253 15.42 -8.64 -15.64
CA GLY A 253 14.47 -9.59 -16.26
C GLY A 253 12.98 -9.37 -16.00
N VAL A 254 12.52 -8.14 -15.70
CA VAL A 254 11.08 -7.78 -15.63
C VAL A 254 10.71 -6.79 -16.73
#